data_AF-A0A662AAL1-F1
#
_entry.id   AF-A0A662AAL1-F1
#
_cell.length_a   1.000
_cell.length_b   1.000
_cell.length_c   1.000
_cell.angle_alpha   90.00
_cell.angle_beta   90.00
_cell.angle_gamma   90.00
#
_symmetry.space_group_name_H-M   'P 1'
#
loop_
_entity.id
_entity.type
_entity.pdbx_description
1 polymer ?
#
loop_
_entity_poly.entity_id
_entity_poly.type
_entity_poly.pdbx_seq_one_letter_code
_entity_poly.pdbx_strand_id
1 'polypeptide(L)' 'MNIIFMLIIISLFIAIIFLILFVKSVKTGQYDDIYTPSVRMLFDDELVEKDTADKKLTD' A
#
# COMPACT_ATOMS: atom_id res chain seq x y z
N MET A 1 -19.73 -40.03 13.19
CA MET A 1 -19.48 -39.54 11.82
C MET A 1 -20.13 -38.18 11.49
N ASN A 2 -20.98 -37.61 12.37
CA ASN A 2 -21.57 -36.28 12.16
C ASN A 2 -20.61 -35.12 12.52
N ILE A 3 -19.72 -35.35 13.49
CA ILE A 3 -18.73 -34.35 13.95
C ILE A 3 -17.81 -33.88 12.80
N ILE A 4 -17.47 -34.78 11.88
CA ILE A 4 -16.55 -34.49 10.76
C ILE A 4 -17.17 -33.46 9.82
N PHE A 5 -18.47 -33.58 9.51
CA PHE A 5 -19.17 -32.60 8.68
C PHE A 5 -19.23 -31.21 9.33
N MET A 6 -19.43 -31.15 10.64
CA MET A 6 -19.39 -29.89 11.39
C MET A 6 -17.99 -29.24 11.35
N LEU A 7 -16.93 -30.03 11.56
CA LEU A 7 -15.55 -29.54 11.50
C LEU A 7 -15.17 -29.03 10.12
N ILE A 8 -15.62 -29.69 9.05
CA ILE A 8 -15.38 -29.25 7.67
C ILE A 8 -15.96 -27.85 7.45
N ILE A 9 -17.22 -27.63 7.84
CA ILE A 9 -17.89 -26.34 7.67
C ILE A 9 -17.18 -25.24 8.46
N ILE A 10 -16.82 -25.50 9.72
CA ILE A 10 -16.10 -24.54 10.57
C ILE A 10 -14.73 -24.21 9.97
N SER A 11 -13.98 -25.22 9.50
CA SER A 11 -12.66 -25.01 8.90
C SER A 11 -12.73 -24.16 7.63
N LEU A 12 -13.73 -24.41 6.78
CA LEU A 12 -13.96 -23.65 5.56
C LEU A 12 -14.33 -22.20 5.88
N PHE A 13 -15.18 -21.99 6.89
CA PHE A 13 -15.59 -20.66 7.32
C PHE A 13 -14.40 -19.83 7.82
N ILE A 14 -13.54 -20.42 8.64
CA ILE A 14 -12.31 -19.76 9.12
C ILE A 14 -11.38 -19.41 7.95
N ALA A 15 -11.22 -20.32 6.99
CA ALA A 15 -10.39 -20.08 5.81
C ALA A 15 -10.91 -18.90 4.96
N ILE A 16 -12.23 -18.81 4.75
CA ILE A 16 -12.85 -17.70 4.00
C ILE A 16 -12.66 -16.37 4.74
N ILE A 17 -12.85 -16.33 6.06
CA ILE A 17 -12.62 -15.13 6.87
C ILE A 17 -11.17 -14.67 6.71
N PHE A 18 -10.21 -15.58 6.85
CA PHE A 18 -8.79 -15.27 6.71
C PHE A 18 -8.47 -14.73 5.31
N LEU A 19 -9.06 -15.31 4.27
CA LEU A 19 -8.88 -14.87 2.90
C LEU A 19 -9.41 -13.43 2.68
N ILE A 20 -10.60 -13.12 3.19
CA ILE A 20 -11.18 -11.77 3.09
C ILE A 20 -10.31 -10.75 3.84
N LEU A 21 -9.85 -11.08 5.05
CA LEU A 21 -8.96 -10.21 5.82
C LEU A 21 -7.62 -10.01 5.11
N PHE A 22 -7.05 -11.07 4.54
CA PHE A 22 -5.81 -11.01 3.76
C PHE A 22 -5.96 -10.05 2.55
N VAL A 23 -7.01 -10.24 1.73
CA VAL A 23 -7.25 -9.36 0.57
C VAL A 23 -7.48 -7.92 1.01
N LYS A 24 -8.23 -7.70 2.09
CA LYS A 24 -8.43 -6.35 2.65
C LYS A 24 -7.12 -5.74 3.12
N SER A 25 -6.26 -6.51 3.78
CA SER A 25 -4.93 -6.04 4.24
C SER A 25 -4.05 -5.63 3.06
N VAL A 26 -3.98 -6.46 2.02
CA VAL A 26 -3.19 -6.17 0.80
C VAL A 26 -3.72 -4.94 0.08
N LYS A 27 -5.05 -4.74 0.03
CA LYS A 27 -5.64 -3.56 -0.60
C LYS A 27 -5.54 -2.30 0.25
N THR A 28 -5.36 -2.41 1.56
CA THR A 28 -5.28 -1.26 2.47
C THR A 28 -3.88 -0.65 2.41
N GLY A 29 -3.62 0.18 1.39
CA GLY A 29 -2.64 1.30 1.36
C GLY A 29 -1.19 1.04 1.80
N GLN A 30 -0.82 -0.18 2.17
CA GLN A 30 0.49 -0.50 2.74
C GLN A 30 1.61 -0.39 1.70
N TYR A 31 1.24 -0.17 0.44
CA TYR A 31 2.12 0.07 -0.70
C TYR A 31 2.26 1.55 -1.06
N ASP A 32 1.63 2.47 -0.31
CA ASP A 32 1.75 3.91 -0.58
C ASP A 32 3.15 4.46 -0.21
N ASP A 33 3.88 3.75 0.65
CA ASP A 33 5.26 4.06 1.06
C ASP A 33 6.34 3.36 0.21
N ILE A 34 6.02 2.90 -1.02
CA ILE A 34 7.04 2.34 -1.94
C ILE A 34 8.01 3.44 -2.44
N TYR A 35 7.59 4.71 -2.43
CA TYR A 35 8.47 5.83 -2.70
C TYR A 35 9.31 6.15 -1.47
N THR A 36 10.54 5.67 -1.48
CA THR A 36 11.47 5.83 -0.36
C THR A 36 11.75 7.33 -0.12
N PRO A 37 11.78 7.80 1.14
CA PRO A 37 12.01 9.21 1.45
C PRO A 37 13.34 9.76 0.87
N SER A 38 14.33 8.89 0.68
CA SER A 38 15.59 9.22 0.01
C SER A 38 15.41 9.62 -1.46
N VAL A 39 14.49 8.97 -2.18
CA VAL A 39 14.21 9.27 -3.60
C VAL A 39 13.46 10.60 -3.72
N ARG A 40 12.48 10.84 -2.85
CA ARG A 40 11.76 12.12 -2.80
C ARG A 40 12.74 13.28 -2.53
N MET A 41 13.64 13.13 -1.57
CA MET A 41 14.62 14.18 -1.24
C MET A 41 15.61 14.46 -2.39
N LEU A 42 16.04 13.42 -3.12
CA LEU A 42 16.96 13.56 -4.26
C LEU A 42 16.35 14.29 -5.47
N PHE A 43 15.04 14.17 -5.70
CA PHE A 43 14.37 14.76 -6.86
C PHE A 43 13.57 16.03 -6.54
N ASP A 44 13.17 16.24 -5.28
CA ASP A 44 12.53 17.48 -4.84
C ASP A 44 13.53 18.66 -4.86
N ASP A 45 14.81 18.41 -4.60
CA ASP A 45 15.86 19.44 -4.61
C ASP A 45 16.12 20.00 -6.04
N GLU A 46 16.00 19.18 -7.09
CA GLU A 46 16.18 19.62 -8.49
C GLU A 46 15.00 20.44 -9.04
N LEU A 47 13.77 20.16 -8.58
CA LEU A 47 12.57 20.85 -9.05
C LEU A 47 12.46 22.26 -8.47
N VAL A 48 12.87 22.45 -7.20
CA VAL A 48 12.89 23.77 -6.55
C VAL A 48 13.91 24.72 -7.19
N GLU A 49 15.04 24.19 -7.67
CA GLU A 49 16.07 25.01 -8.32
C GLU A 49 15.59 25.58 -9.67
N LYS A 50 14.84 24.78 -10.45
CA LYS A 50 14.25 25.22 -11.73
C LYS A 50 13.16 26.28 -11.55
N ASP A 51 12.24 26.09 -10.61
CA ASP A 51 11.16 27.05 -10.36
C ASP A 51 11.69 28.41 -9.88
N THR A 52 12.82 28.41 -9.16
CA THR A 52 13.47 29.65 -8.68
C THR A 52 14.28 30.35 -9.78
N ALA A 53 14.86 29.58 -10.71
CA ALA A 53 15.60 30.11 -11.85
C ALA A 53 14.68 30.73 -12.91
N ASP A 54 13.56 30.07 -13.23
CA ASP A 54 12.59 30.56 -14.22
C ASP A 54 11.89 31.85 -13.75
N LYS A 55 11.58 31.96 -12.44
CA LYS A 55 11.01 33.20 -11.87
C LYS A 55 11.97 34.40 -11.92
N LYS A 56 13.28 34.16 -11.83
CA LYS A 56 14.30 35.24 -11.87
C LYS A 56 14.57 35.78 -13.26
N LEU A 57 14.18 35.06 -14.31
CA LEU A 57 14.40 35.45 -15.70
C LEU A 57 13.21 36.23 -16.30
N THR A 58 12.08 36.27 -15.60
CA THR A 58 10.85 36.95 -16.03
C THR A 58 10.55 38.26 -15.28
N ASP A 59 11.37 38.64 -14.31
CA ASP A 59 11.31 39.92 -13.57
C ASP A 59 12.42 40.89 -14.02
#